data_AF-A0A497K4I5-F1
#
_entry.id   AF-A0A497K4I5-F1
#
_cell.length_a   1.000
_cell.length_b   1.000
_cell.length_c   1.000
_cell.angle_alpha   90.00
_cell.angle_beta   90.00
_cell.angle_gamma   90.00
#
_symmetry.space_group_name_H-M   'P 1'
#
loop_
_entity.id
_entity.type
_entity.pdbx_description
1 polymer ?
#
loop_
_entity_poly.entity_id
_entity_poly.type
_entity_poly.pdbx_seq_one_letter_code
_entity_poly.pdbx_strand_id
1 'polypeptide(L)'
;MIEKLPSDETVKKLQSLVKGDDLIVYWRDACGFRDVKKPEEIYYTPKTTRGAFYTLIDGHLILVTEETGDGESYEGTIIPLGVIEKVEVIRKRRRRKQSKKAKTPYPIKVVTQIIKIHER
;
A
#
# COMPACT_ATOMS: atom_id res chain seq x y z
N MET A 1 10.10 1.93 -31.71
CA MET A 1 8.71 1.60 -31.32
C MET A 1 8.51 2.14 -29.93
N ILE A 2 7.44 2.89 -29.68
CA ILE A 2 7.11 3.35 -28.32
C ILE A 2 6.53 2.14 -27.60
N GLU A 3 7.22 1.64 -26.58
CA GLU A 3 6.70 0.55 -25.74
C GLU A 3 5.45 1.05 -25.00
N LYS A 4 4.38 0.25 -25.06
CA LYS A 4 3.13 0.56 -24.36
C LYS A 4 3.35 0.44 -22.86
N LEU A 5 3.18 1.55 -22.14
CA LEU A 5 3.19 1.60 -20.69
C LEU A 5 1.77 1.82 -20.13
N PRO A 6 1.39 1.13 -19.04
CA PRO A 6 2.07 -0.03 -18.48
C PRO A 6 1.93 -1.25 -19.41
N SER A 7 2.87 -2.20 -19.31
CA SER A 7 2.78 -3.46 -20.05
C SER A 7 1.57 -4.29 -19.59
N ASP A 8 1.01 -5.13 -20.46
CA ASP A 8 -0.16 -5.95 -20.13
C ASP A 8 0.12 -6.91 -18.94
N GLU A 9 1.37 -7.35 -18.78
CA GLU A 9 1.82 -8.12 -17.61
C GLU A 9 1.74 -7.29 -16.32
N THR A 10 2.17 -6.03 -16.38
CA THR A 10 2.11 -5.09 -15.25
C THR A 10 0.67 -4.80 -14.88
N VAL A 11 -0.22 -4.62 -15.86
CA VAL A 11 -1.66 -4.46 -15.62
C VAL A 11 -2.23 -5.68 -14.88
N LYS A 12 -1.92 -6.89 -15.32
CA LYS A 12 -2.35 -8.12 -14.64
C LYS A 12 -1.82 -8.22 -13.21
N LYS A 13 -0.56 -7.85 -12.98
CA LYS A 13 0.03 -7.82 -11.63
C LYS A 13 -0.73 -6.86 -10.74
N LEU A 14 -0.94 -5.63 -11.20
CA LEU A 14 -1.66 -4.58 -10.47
C LEU A 14 -3.10 -4.98 -10.12
N GLN A 15 -3.82 -5.63 -11.04
CA GLN A 15 -5.17 -6.14 -10.81
C GLN A 15 -5.22 -7.28 -9.78
N SER A 16 -4.12 -8.00 -9.56
CA SER A 16 -4.04 -9.11 -8.60
C SER A 16 -3.65 -8.71 -7.18
N LEU A 17 -3.38 -7.42 -6.95
CA LEU A 17 -2.91 -6.89 -5.68
C LEU A 17 -4.03 -6.76 -4.64
N VAL A 18 -3.66 -6.94 -3.38
CA VAL A 18 -4.55 -6.76 -2.23
C VAL A 18 -3.96 -5.71 -1.30
N LYS A 19 -4.83 -4.89 -0.69
CA LYS A 19 -4.42 -3.83 0.24
C LYS A 19 -3.43 -4.34 1.30
N GLY A 20 -2.24 -3.75 1.30
CA GLY A 20 -1.11 -4.04 2.17
C GLY A 20 -0.08 -5.04 1.60
N ASP A 21 -0.21 -5.45 0.33
CA ASP A 21 0.88 -6.15 -0.36
C ASP A 21 2.10 -5.22 -0.50
N ASP A 22 3.30 -5.67 -0.13
CA ASP A 22 4.54 -4.88 -0.23
C ASP A 22 5.11 -4.97 -1.64
N LEU A 23 5.38 -3.82 -2.25
CA LEU A 23 5.73 -3.67 -3.67
C LEU A 23 6.97 -2.81 -3.87
N ILE A 24 7.68 -3.08 -4.96
CA ILE A 24 8.60 -2.14 -5.60
C ILE A 24 7.99 -1.73 -6.94
N VAL A 25 7.93 -0.43 -7.20
CA VAL A 25 7.41 0.16 -8.43
C VAL A 25 8.51 0.94 -9.10
N TYR A 26 8.76 0.60 -10.36
CA TYR A 26 9.67 1.31 -11.26
C TYR A 26 8.83 2.14 -12.22
N TRP A 27 9.06 3.44 -12.23
CA TRP A 27 8.23 4.37 -12.98
C TRP A 27 9.02 5.60 -13.43
N ARG A 28 8.49 6.28 -14.45
CA ARG A 28 9.08 7.50 -15.00
C ARG A 28 8.36 8.70 -14.41
N ASP A 29 9.07 9.47 -13.59
CA ASP A 29 8.52 10.71 -13.09
C ASP A 29 8.76 11.85 -14.08
N ALA A 30 7.70 12.60 -14.34
CA ALA A 30 7.78 13.83 -15.10
C ALA A 30 8.07 14.96 -14.10
N CYS A 31 9.34 15.23 -13.84
CA CYS A 31 9.72 16.41 -13.07
C CYS A 31 9.25 17.69 -13.79
N GLY A 32 8.81 18.70 -13.04
CA GLY A 32 8.43 20.00 -13.62
C GLY A 32 9.61 20.62 -14.37
N PHE A 33 9.41 21.00 -15.63
CA PHE A 33 10.42 21.64 -16.46
C PHE A 33 10.27 23.16 -16.38
N ARG A 34 11.36 23.87 -16.09
CA ARG A 34 11.52 25.31 -16.37
C ARG A 34 12.71 25.47 -17.32
N ASP A 35 12.50 26.22 -18.40
CA ASP A 35 13.54 26.66 -19.34
C ASP A 35 14.36 25.56 -20.02
N VAL A 36 13.70 24.53 -20.56
CA VAL A 36 14.40 23.44 -21.24
C VAL A 36 14.15 23.44 -22.75
N LYS A 37 15.23 23.41 -23.52
CA LYS A 37 15.23 23.58 -24.98
C LYS A 37 14.52 22.46 -25.76
N LYS A 38 14.40 21.27 -25.17
CA LYS A 38 13.74 20.10 -25.77
C LYS A 38 12.93 19.34 -24.71
N PRO A 39 11.67 19.73 -24.49
CA PRO A 39 10.80 19.13 -23.47
C PRO A 39 10.68 17.59 -23.60
N GLU A 40 10.69 17.09 -24.83
CA GLU A 40 10.51 15.68 -25.19
C GLU A 40 11.59 14.74 -24.62
N GLU A 41 12.81 15.24 -24.34
CA GLU A 41 13.94 14.43 -23.86
C GLU A 41 14.00 14.32 -22.32
N ILE A 42 13.20 15.10 -21.58
CA ILE A 42 13.36 15.30 -20.13
C ILE A 42 12.29 14.52 -19.31
N TYR A 43 11.35 13.87 -19.99
CA TYR A 43 10.26 13.09 -19.38
C TYR A 43 10.68 11.74 -18.77
N TYR A 44 11.96 11.54 -18.51
CA TYR A 44 12.52 10.23 -18.17
C TYR A 44 13.44 10.31 -16.96
N THR A 45 12.95 10.82 -15.82
CA THR A 45 13.64 10.56 -14.55
C THR A 45 13.16 9.21 -14.01
N PRO A 46 13.94 8.13 -14.14
CA PRO A 46 13.56 6.85 -13.57
C PRO A 46 13.52 6.97 -12.05
N LYS A 47 12.37 6.64 -11.47
CA LYS A 47 12.16 6.56 -10.02
C LYS A 47 11.84 5.12 -9.63
N THR A 48 12.28 4.78 -8.43
CA THR A 48 11.93 3.53 -7.77
C THR A 48 11.25 3.88 -6.45
N THR A 49 10.05 3.37 -6.23
CA THR A 49 9.29 3.58 -5.00
C THR A 49 8.95 2.23 -4.39
N ARG A 50 9.23 2.06 -3.10
CA ARG A 50 8.82 0.89 -2.34
C ARG A 50 7.72 1.26 -1.36
N GLY A 51 6.67 0.47 -1.27
CA GLY A 51 5.60 0.69 -0.32
C GLY A 51 4.51 -0.37 -0.37
N ALA A 52 3.60 -0.30 0.58
CA ALA A 52 2.44 -1.16 0.66
C ALA A 52 1.34 -0.68 -0.29
N PHE A 53 0.79 -1.59 -1.10
CA PHE A 53 -0.35 -1.31 -1.98
C PHE A 53 -1.55 -0.82 -1.19
N TYR A 54 -2.05 0.37 -1.50
CA TYR A 54 -3.28 0.86 -0.90
C TYR A 54 -4.48 0.57 -1.79
N THR A 55 -4.49 1.13 -3.01
CA THR A 55 -5.58 1.00 -3.98
C THR A 55 -5.16 1.46 -5.38
N LEU A 56 -6.02 1.20 -6.37
CA LEU A 56 -6.01 1.84 -7.68
C LEU A 56 -7.25 2.74 -7.78
N ILE A 57 -7.07 4.03 -8.06
CA ILE A 57 -8.15 5.01 -8.22
C ILE A 57 -7.81 5.92 -9.40
N ASP A 58 -8.77 6.16 -10.29
CA ASP A 58 -8.69 7.15 -11.38
C ASP A 58 -7.40 7.07 -12.22
N GLY A 59 -6.95 5.86 -12.55
CA GLY A 59 -5.73 5.67 -13.34
C GLY A 59 -4.43 5.92 -12.57
N HIS A 60 -4.47 5.96 -11.25
CA HIS A 60 -3.32 6.11 -10.36
C HIS A 60 -3.17 4.90 -9.43
N LEU A 61 -1.91 4.55 -9.16
CA LEU A 61 -1.49 3.62 -8.12
C LEU A 61 -1.17 4.40 -6.86
N ILE A 62 -1.79 4.01 -5.74
CA ILE A 62 -1.53 4.61 -4.43
C ILE A 62 -0.78 3.61 -3.56
N LEU A 63 0.37 4.02 -3.05
CA LEU A 63 1.21 3.28 -2.12
C LEU A 63 1.26 3.99 -0.78
N VAL A 64 1.39 3.23 0.30
CA VAL A 64 1.79 3.73 1.62
C VAL A 64 3.26 3.41 1.81
N THR A 65 4.10 4.44 2.01
CA THR A 65 5.56 4.29 2.11
C THR A 65 6.07 4.22 3.55
N GLU A 66 5.28 4.66 4.51
CA GLU A 66 5.62 4.64 5.94
C GLU A 66 4.44 4.12 6.79
N GLU A 67 4.68 3.07 7.59
CA GLU A 67 3.80 2.66 8.69
C GLU A 67 4.57 2.90 10.01
N THR A 68 4.04 3.74 10.90
CA THR A 68 4.57 3.83 12.27
C THR A 68 4.23 2.57 13.06
N GLY A 69 5.00 2.29 14.14
CA GLY A 69 4.84 1.10 14.97
C GLY A 69 3.43 0.89 15.56
N ASP A 70 2.61 1.94 15.59
CA ASP A 70 1.21 1.93 16.05
C ASP A 70 0.18 1.66 14.93
N GLY A 71 0.63 1.43 13.69
CA GLY A 71 -0.22 1.06 12.56
C GLY A 71 -0.88 2.22 11.82
N GLU A 72 -0.44 3.45 12.07
CA GLU A 72 -0.85 4.63 11.31
C GLU A 72 0.05 4.84 10.08
N SER A 73 -0.56 5.14 8.95
CA SER A 73 0.13 5.38 7.67
C SER A 73 0.41 6.87 7.52
N TYR A 74 1.69 7.28 7.51
CA TYR A 74 2.05 8.72 7.56
C TYR A 74 2.38 9.33 6.19
N GLU A 75 2.79 8.53 5.21
CA GLU A 75 3.12 9.05 3.87
C GLU A 75 2.56 8.14 2.77
N GLY A 76 1.91 8.78 1.78
CA GLY A 76 1.34 8.12 0.62
C GLY A 76 2.00 8.61 -0.67
N THR A 77 2.42 7.68 -1.52
CA THR A 77 2.92 8.01 -2.87
C THR A 77 1.84 7.71 -3.92
N ILE A 78 1.59 8.66 -4.81
CA ILE A 78 0.64 8.53 -5.93
C ILE A 78 1.43 8.45 -7.23
N ILE A 79 1.20 7.40 -8.03
CA ILE A 79 1.93 7.12 -9.27
C ILE A 79 0.93 6.94 -10.41
N PRO A 80 0.94 7.75 -11.48
CA PRO A 80 0.08 7.54 -12.64
C PRO A 80 0.40 6.19 -13.33
N LEU A 81 -0.62 5.42 -13.69
CA LEU A 81 -0.42 4.08 -14.27
C LEU A 81 0.34 4.11 -15.60
N GLY A 82 0.12 5.15 -16.41
CA GLY A 82 0.72 5.31 -17.74
C GLY A 82 2.25 5.49 -17.74
N VAL A 83 2.86 5.71 -16.58
CA VAL A 83 4.31 5.88 -16.45
C VAL A 83 5.00 4.73 -15.69
N ILE A 84 4.24 3.71 -15.32
CA ILE A 84 4.78 2.54 -14.61
C ILE A 84 5.42 1.59 -15.63
N GLU A 85 6.70 1.34 -15.45
CA GLU A 85 7.47 0.40 -16.26
C GLU A 85 7.32 -1.03 -15.75
N LYS A 86 7.44 -1.20 -14.43
CA LYS A 86 7.50 -2.52 -13.80
C LYS A 86 6.99 -2.47 -12.37
N VAL A 87 6.32 -3.55 -11.96
CA VAL A 87 5.93 -3.79 -10.56
C VAL A 87 6.48 -5.14 -10.11
N GLU A 88 7.12 -5.15 -8.95
CA GLU A 88 7.60 -6.33 -8.26
C GLU A 88 6.88 -6.48 -6.92
N VAL A 89 6.28 -7.66 -6.69
CA VAL A 89 5.61 -7.97 -5.43
C VAL A 89 6.62 -8.65 -4.50
N ILE A 90 7.08 -7.95 -3.47
CA ILE A 90 8.04 -8.50 -2.51
C ILE A 90 7.32 -9.47 -1.56
N ARG A 91 6.20 -9.04 -1.00
CA ARG A 91 5.48 -9.79 0.02
C ARG A 91 3.98 -9.61 -0.13
N LYS A 92 3.27 -10.71 -0.39
CA LYS A 92 1.82 -10.70 -0.26
C LYS A 92 1.42 -10.63 1.21
N ARG A 93 0.47 -9.75 1.53
CA ARG A 93 -0.12 -9.67 2.87
C ARG A 93 -0.81 -10.99 3.16
N ARG A 94 -0.35 -11.69 4.19
CA ARG A 94 -1.09 -12.83 4.72
C ARG A 94 -2.41 -12.29 5.25
N ARG A 95 -3.53 -12.64 4.61
CA ARG A 95 -4.86 -12.44 5.21
C ARG A 95 -4.79 -13.03 6.61
N ARG A 96 -4.89 -12.20 7.65
CA ARG A 96 -5.15 -12.69 9.01
C ARG A 96 -6.43 -13.51 8.87
N LYS A 97 -6.34 -14.85 8.96
CA LYS A 97 -7.51 -15.67 9.21
C LYS A 97 -8.12 -15.03 10.45
N GLN A 98 -9.30 -14.43 10.32
CA GLN A 98 -10.08 -14.09 11.50
C GLN A 98 -10.13 -15.39 12.30
N SER A 99 -9.47 -15.43 13.46
CA SER A 99 -9.77 -16.50 14.40
C SER A 99 -11.27 -16.36 14.58
N LYS A 100 -12.02 -17.41 14.20
CA LYS A 100 -13.42 -17.48 14.59
C LYS A 100 -13.36 -17.32 16.10
N LYS A 101 -13.74 -16.16 16.64
CA LYS A 101 -13.93 -16.00 18.08
C LYS A 101 -14.80 -17.20 18.45
N ALA A 102 -14.30 -18.07 19.31
CA ALA A 102 -15.10 -19.19 19.80
C ALA A 102 -16.40 -18.57 20.28
N LYS A 103 -17.51 -18.86 19.58
CA LYS A 103 -18.83 -18.41 20.01
C LYS A 103 -19.07 -19.13 21.33
N THR A 104 -18.78 -18.48 22.45
CA THR A 104 -19.24 -18.96 23.75
C THR A 104 -20.77 -19.02 23.65
N PRO A 105 -21.39 -20.20 23.82
CA PRO A 105 -22.81 -20.40 23.52
C PRO A 105 -23.75 -19.68 24.50
N TYR A 106 -23.22 -19.05 25.54
CA TYR A 106 -23.97 -18.36 26.58
C TYR A 106 -23.29 -17.03 26.95
N PRO A 107 -24.07 -16.00 27.30
CA PRO A 107 -23.53 -14.74 27.78
C PRO A 107 -22.84 -14.93 29.13
N ILE A 108 -21.56 -14.59 29.22
CA ILE A 108 -20.81 -14.57 30.49
C ILE A 108 -20.96 -13.18 31.10
N LYS A 109 -21.66 -13.07 32.23
CA LYS A 109 -21.69 -11.84 33.04
C LYS A 109 -20.58 -11.95 34.09
N VAL A 110 -19.53 -11.14 33.94
CA VAL A 110 -18.48 -11.01 34.96
C VAL A 110 -19.00 -10.05 36.03
N VAL A 111 -19.07 -10.51 37.28
CA VAL A 111 -19.40 -9.69 38.44
C VAL A 111 -18.14 -9.55 39.28
N THR A 112 -17.64 -8.32 39.41
CA THR A 112 -16.47 -8.03 40.24
C THR A 112 -16.95 -7.56 41.61
N GLN A 113 -16.50 -8.23 42.67
CA GLN A 113 -16.76 -7.81 44.04
C GLN A 113 -15.47 -7.32 44.70
N ILE A 114 -15.48 -6.09 45.19
CA ILE A 114 -14.36 -5.51 45.96
C ILE A 114 -14.71 -5.66 47.44
N ILE A 115 -13.91 -6.41 48.19
CA ILE A 115 -14.07 -6.58 49.64
C ILE A 115 -12.99 -5.76 50.33
N LYS A 116 -13.41 -4.78 51.13
CA LYS A 116 -12.50 -3.99 51.98
C LYS A 116 -12.28 -4.73 53.30
N ILE A 117 -11.05 -5.20 53.52
CA ILE A 117 -10.64 -5.85 54.77
C ILE A 117 -10.15 -4.77 55.73
N HIS A 118 -10.63 -4.79 56.99
CA HIS A 118 -10.02 -4.03 58.09
C HIS A 118 -9.39 -5.04 59.04
N GLU A 119 -8.08 -4.94 59.25
CA GLU A 119 -7.38 -5.67 60.29
C GLU A 119 -7.74 -5.05 61.65
N ARG A 120 -7.99 -5.89 62.66
CA ARG A 120 -8.28 -5.51 64.05
C ARG A 120 -6.99 -5.32 64.83
#